data_AF-A0A7X6YAW6-F1
#
_entry.id   AF-A0A7X6YAW6-F1
#
_cell.length_a   1.000
_cell.length_b   1.000
_cell.length_c   1.000
_cell.angle_alpha   90.00
_cell.angle_beta   90.00
_cell.angle_gamma   90.00
#
_symmetry.space_group_name_H-M   'P 1'
#
loop_
_entity.id
_entity.type
_entity.pdbx_description
1 polymer ?
#
loop_
_entity_poly.entity_id
_entity_poly.type
_entity_poly.pdbx_seq_one_letter_code
_entity_poly.pdbx_strand_id
1 'polypeptide(L)' 'AFVTRPAQVTVKDLAFQEPVWVDLITGRVYELPADRMVKAGAFTLFKDVPFYDAPVLIAEKALILK' A
#
# COMPACT_ATOMS: atom_id res chain seq x y z
N ALA A 1 10.40 -13.51 14.68
CA ALA A 1 9.64 -13.41 13.42
C ALA A 1 9.49 -11.94 13.05
N PHE A 2 9.43 -11.61 11.78
CA PHE A 2 9.15 -10.25 11.32
C PHE A 2 7.71 -9.89 11.70
N VAL A 3 7.52 -8.87 12.53
CA VAL A 3 6.20 -8.46 13.04
C VAL A 3 5.84 -7.12 12.45
N THR A 4 4.77 -7.10 11.66
CA THR A 4 4.16 -5.87 11.16
C THR A 4 2.99 -5.47 12.04
N ARG A 5 2.69 -4.17 12.11
CA ARG A 5 1.49 -3.63 12.72
C ARG A 5 0.59 -3.02 11.64
N PRO A 6 -0.72 -3.32 11.61
CA PRO A 6 -1.63 -2.72 10.66
C PRO A 6 -1.81 -1.23 10.98
N ALA A 7 -1.87 -0.40 9.95
CA ALA A 7 -2.26 1.00 10.06
C ALA A 7 -3.13 1.43 8.88
N GLN A 8 -3.81 2.56 9.04
CA GLN A 8 -4.56 3.21 7.99
C GLN A 8 -3.73 4.33 7.36
N VAL A 9 -3.70 4.39 6.04
CA VAL A 9 -3.08 5.47 5.27
C VAL A 9 -4.15 6.18 4.47
N THR A 10 -4.25 7.50 4.64
CA THR A 10 -5.19 8.33 3.88
C THR A 10 -4.39 9.30 3.03
N VAL A 11 -4.64 9.28 1.72
CA VAL A 11 -4.04 10.21 0.77
C VAL A 11 -5.14 11.02 0.09
N LYS A 12 -4.86 12.31 -0.14
CA LYS A 12 -5.79 13.24 -0.79
C LYS A 12 -5.38 13.42 -2.26
N ASP A 13 -6.36 13.50 -3.14
CA ASP A 13 -6.23 13.79 -4.57
C ASP A 13 -5.30 12.84 -5.33
N LEU A 14 -5.14 11.60 -4.83
CA LEU A 14 -4.33 10.56 -5.46
C LEU A 14 -5.18 9.32 -5.76
N ALA A 15 -5.21 8.93 -7.04
CA ALA A 15 -5.96 7.78 -7.52
C ALA A 15 -5.02 6.59 -7.78
N PHE A 16 -5.52 5.39 -7.45
CA PHE A 16 -4.90 4.12 -7.77
C PHE A 16 -5.90 3.21 -8.51
N GLN A 17 -5.37 2.35 -9.38
CA GLN A 17 -6.10 1.32 -10.11
C GLN A 17 -5.77 -0.07 -9.58
N GLU A 18 -4.48 -0.40 -9.48
CA GLU A 18 -3.99 -1.72 -9.04
C GLU A 18 -2.77 -1.51 -8.12
N PRO A 19 -3.00 -1.06 -6.86
CA PRO A 19 -1.91 -0.76 -5.95
C PRO A 19 -1.22 -2.03 -5.44
N VAL A 20 0.08 -1.94 -5.22
CA VAL A 20 0.91 -2.94 -4.55
C VAL A 20 1.57 -2.36 -3.31
N TRP A 21 1.78 -3.20 -2.30
CA TRP A 21 2.63 -2.88 -1.15
C TRP A 21 4.02 -3.45 -1.41
N VAL A 22 5.04 -2.60 -1.29
CA VAL A 22 6.43 -2.95 -1.56
C VAL A 22 7.24 -2.80 -0.28
N ASP A 23 7.91 -3.87 0.10
CA ASP A 23 8.92 -3.86 1.14
C ASP A 23 10.26 -3.46 0.52
N LEU A 24 10.75 -2.26 0.82
CA LEU A 24 11.99 -1.74 0.23
C LEU A 24 13.25 -2.41 0.78
N ILE A 25 13.18 -3.04 1.96
CA ILE A 25 14.34 -3.76 2.53
C ILE A 25 14.56 -5.08 1.79
N THR A 26 13.49 -5.81 1.50
CA THR A 26 13.58 -7.13 0.85
C THR A 26 13.38 -7.09 -0.66
N GLY A 27 12.88 -5.97 -1.19
CA GLY A 27 12.49 -5.81 -2.60
C GLY A 27 11.24 -6.61 -2.98
N ARG A 28 10.53 -7.19 -2.00
CA ARG A 28 9.34 -7.99 -2.26
C ARG A 28 8.13 -7.10 -2.55
N VAL A 29 7.36 -7.51 -3.54
CA VAL A 29 6.14 -6.84 -3.98
C VAL A 29 4.95 -7.73 -3.65
N TYR A 30 3.95 -7.17 -3.00
CA TYR A 30 2.75 -7.86 -2.57
C TYR A 30 1.54 -7.16 -3.16
N GLU A 31 0.59 -7.95 -3.67
CA GLU A 31 -0.72 -7.42 -4.04
C GLU A 31 -1.40 -6.82 -2.82
N LEU A 32 -2.02 -5.64 -2.98
CA LEU A 32 -2.87 -5.07 -1.96
C LEU A 32 -4.32 -5.51 -2.24
N PRO A 33 -4.96 -6.30 -1.36
CA PRO A 33 -6.33 -6.75 -1.58
C PRO A 33 -7.30 -5.60 -1.84
N ALA A 34 -8.22 -5.78 -2.79
CA ALA A 34 -9.13 -4.72 -3.24
C ALA A 34 -10.01 -4.16 -2.09
N ASP A 35 -10.38 -5.00 -1.13
CA ASP A 35 -11.16 -4.61 0.05
C ASP A 35 -10.39 -3.72 1.05
N ARG A 36 -9.06 -3.63 0.91
CA ARG A 36 -8.19 -2.73 1.69
C ARG A 36 -8.03 -1.35 1.07
N MET A 37 -8.49 -1.10 -0.15
CA MET A 37 -8.51 0.24 -0.75
C MET A 37 -9.95 0.75 -0.87
N VAL A 38 -10.23 1.92 -0.28
CA VAL A 38 -11.54 2.58 -0.36
C VAL A 38 -11.38 3.96 -0.97
N LYS A 39 -12.16 4.26 -2.02
CA LYS A 39 -12.27 5.61 -2.58
C LYS A 39 -13.39 6.36 -1.85
N ALA A 40 -13.07 7.48 -1.22
CA ALA A 40 -14.01 8.30 -0.46
C ALA A 40 -13.88 9.77 -0.89
N GLY A 41 -14.60 10.14 -1.95
CA GLY A 41 -14.54 11.47 -2.54
C GLY A 41 -13.13 11.80 -3.05
N ALA A 42 -12.53 12.86 -2.51
CA ALA A 42 -11.16 13.29 -2.83
C ALA A 42 -10.07 12.47 -2.12
N PHE A 43 -10.44 11.48 -1.30
CA PHE A 43 -9.50 10.68 -0.54
C PHE A 43 -9.45 9.23 -1.02
N THR A 44 -8.26 8.65 -1.02
CA THR A 44 -8.05 7.20 -1.08
C THR A 44 -7.56 6.73 0.27
N LEU A 45 -8.27 5.75 0.84
CA LEU A 45 -7.96 5.18 2.16
C LEU A 45 -7.46 3.76 1.95
N PHE A 46 -6.29 3.46 2.50
CA PHE A 46 -5.74 2.12 2.60
C PHE A 46 -5.88 1.62 4.03
N LYS A 47 -6.58 0.50 4.21
CA LYS A 47 -6.83 -0.15 5.49
C LYS A 47 -5.84 -1.30 5.68
N ASP A 48 -5.53 -1.60 6.95
CA ASP A 48 -4.72 -2.76 7.33
C ASP A 48 -3.40 -2.86 6.55
N VAL A 49 -2.76 -1.72 6.31
CA VAL A 49 -1.45 -1.66 5.65
C VAL A 49 -0.39 -2.12 6.66
N PRO A 50 0.43 -3.12 6.34
CA PRO A 50 1.46 -3.60 7.25
C PRO A 50 2.62 -2.60 7.31
N PHE A 51 2.92 -2.10 8.51
CA PHE A 51 4.10 -1.28 8.79
C PHE A 51 5.01 -1.95 9.80
N TYR A 52 6.29 -1.67 9.68
CA TYR A 52 7.32 -2.05 10.64
C TYR A 52 8.40 -0.96 10.64
N ASP A 53 9.48 -1.15 11.39
CA ASP A 53 10.55 -0.16 11.51
C ASP A 53 11.49 -0.15 10.28
N ALA A 54 10.91 0.14 9.10
CA ALA A 54 11.61 0.39 7.85
C ALA A 54 10.67 1.02 6.81
N PRO A 55 11.21 1.61 5.72
CA PRO A 55 10.37 2.23 4.70
C PRO A 55 9.66 1.19 3.84
N VAL A 56 8.39 1.49 3.52
CA VAL A 56 7.52 0.71 2.64
C VAL A 56 6.88 1.65 1.63
N LEU A 57 6.45 1.12 0.49
CA LEU A 57 5.80 1.91 -0.56
C LEU A 57 4.44 1.31 -0.91
N ILE A 58 3.45 2.17 -1.11
CA ILE A 58 2.23 1.83 -1.86
C ILE A 58 2.37 2.49 -3.23
N ALA A 59 2.37 1.70 -4.30
CA ALA A 59 2.58 2.18 -5.65
C ALA A 59 1.67 1.46 -6.65
N GLU A 60 1.45 2.07 -7.82
CA GLU A 60 0.79 1.37 -8.91
C GLU A 60 1.64 0.21 -9.43
N LYS A 61 1.05 -0.98 -9.55
CA LYS A 61 1.73 -2.19 -9.99
C LYS A 61 2.52 -1.99 -11.28
N ALA A 62 1.92 -1.30 -12.26
CA ALA A 62 2.51 -1.03 -13.56
C ALA A 62 3.79 -0.17 -13.52
N LEU A 63 4.03 0.56 -12.41
CA LEU A 63 5.27 1.32 -12.21
C LEU A 63 6.40 0.47 -11.61
N ILE A 64 6.06 -0.64 -10.97
CA ILE A 64 7.00 -1.50 -10.23
C ILE A 64 7.33 -2.77 -11.02
N LEU A 65 6.33 -3.40 -11.65
CA LEU A 65 6.46 -4.66 -12.37
C LEU A 65 6.23 -4.40 -13.86
N LYS A 66 7.23 -4.73 -14.69
CA LYS A 66 7.16 -4.70 -16.16
C LYS A 66 6.91 -6.09 -16.71
#